data_AF-A0A1W1URI3-F1
#
_entry.id   AF-A0A1W1URI3-F1
#
_cell.length_a   1.000
_cell.length_b   1.000
_cell.length_c   1.000
_cell.angle_alpha   90.00
_cell.angle_beta   90.00
_cell.angle_gamma   90.00
#
_symmetry.space_group_name_H-M   'P 1'
#
loop_
_entity.id
_entity.type
_entity.pdbx_description
1 polymer ?
#
loop_
_entity_poly.entity_id
_entity_poly.type
_entity_poly.pdbx_seq_one_letter_code
_entity_poly.pdbx_strand_id
1 'polypeptide(L)'
;MTNELNSPHTLPPPGSHRLLIKNMVCPQCIRVVGEDLRALGLRVHRVVLGEADVSVPDGAEPDWGALRASLAAAGFALLEDPRAQLVERIKTLLVTLIHYPPPGPRLLNYSAYLVEHLERDYHYLSHLFSASEGLTIEKFIIRQKVERAKELIGYGELSIAEVAQQLGYSSPAHLSRQFRQVTGLTPTELQKLGPASSVRRSLDALI
;
A
#
# COMPACT_ATOMS: atom_id res chain seq x y z
N MET A 1 -20.60 13.32 15.46
CA MET A 1 -19.68 12.40 16.15
C MET A 1 -18.81 11.77 15.08
N THR A 2 -17.75 12.47 14.69
CA THR A 2 -16.86 12.09 13.59
C THR A 2 -15.90 11.01 14.06
N ASN A 3 -15.93 9.88 13.36
CA ASN A 3 -15.11 8.70 13.60
C ASN A 3 -13.66 8.98 13.15
N GLU A 4 -12.83 9.46 14.08
CA GLU A 4 -11.40 9.75 13.87
C GLU A 4 -10.48 8.51 13.97
N LEU A 5 -11.03 7.30 14.01
CA LEU A 5 -10.27 6.08 14.33
C LEU A 5 -9.65 5.35 13.13
N ASN A 6 -9.70 5.91 11.92
CA ASN A 6 -9.16 5.22 10.73
C ASN A 6 -8.24 6.11 9.88
N SER A 7 -7.30 6.79 10.54
CA SER A 7 -6.21 7.48 9.84
C SER A 7 -4.98 6.55 9.74
N PRO A 8 -4.52 6.17 8.54
CA PRO A 8 -3.36 5.28 8.37
C PRO A 8 -2.03 5.92 8.78
N HIS A 9 -2.04 7.17 9.26
CA HIS A 9 -0.86 7.99 9.56
C HIS A 9 -0.61 8.25 11.05
N THR A 10 -1.19 7.46 11.97
CA THR A 10 -0.89 7.65 13.39
C THR A 10 0.59 7.31 13.65
N LEU A 11 1.37 8.31 14.08
CA LEU A 11 2.74 8.11 14.55
C LEU A 11 2.72 7.14 15.75
N PRO A 12 3.70 6.22 15.85
CA PRO A 12 3.80 5.33 16.99
C PRO A 12 3.89 6.13 18.30
N PRO A 13 3.22 5.71 19.39
CA PRO A 13 3.37 6.37 20.68
C PRO A 13 4.85 6.41 21.12
N PRO A 14 5.30 7.46 21.82
CA PRO A 14 6.70 7.61 22.22
C PRO A 14 7.17 6.39 23.02
N GLY A 15 8.29 5.78 22.60
CA GLY A 15 8.81 4.53 23.17
C GLY A 15 8.34 3.25 22.48
N SER A 16 7.70 3.33 21.30
CA SER A 16 7.34 2.17 20.48
C SER A 16 8.13 2.07 19.17
N HIS A 17 8.38 0.84 18.75
CA HIS A 17 9.02 0.46 17.50
C HIS A 17 7.96 0.11 16.46
N ARG A 18 8.08 0.69 15.26
CA ARG A 18 7.29 0.28 14.10
C ARG A 18 8.01 -0.83 13.34
N LEU A 19 7.38 -1.99 13.28
CA LEU A 19 7.83 -3.16 12.54
C LEU A 19 7.16 -3.20 11.17
N LEU A 20 7.95 -3.39 10.12
CA LEU A 20 7.44 -3.62 8.77
C LEU A 20 7.55 -5.11 8.46
N ILE A 21 6.43 -5.76 8.14
CA ILE A 21 6.32 -7.22 8.05
C ILE A 21 5.79 -7.61 6.67
N LYS A 22 6.58 -8.39 5.92
CA LYS A 22 6.21 -8.89 4.60
C LYS A 22 5.31 -10.14 4.70
N ASN A 23 4.56 -10.42 3.63
CA ASN A 23 3.67 -11.57 3.46
C ASN A 23 2.42 -11.57 4.36
N MET A 24 2.02 -10.41 4.88
CA MET A 24 0.72 -10.24 5.54
C MET A 24 -0.37 -9.96 4.51
N VAL A 25 -1.31 -10.88 4.32
CA VAL A 25 -2.29 -10.81 3.22
C VAL A 25 -3.75 -10.85 3.69
N CYS A 26 -4.02 -11.20 4.95
CA CYS A 26 -5.39 -11.35 5.44
C CYS A 26 -5.55 -11.01 6.94
N PRO A 27 -6.78 -10.85 7.44
CA PRO A 27 -7.05 -10.60 8.87
C PRO A 27 -6.50 -11.68 9.81
N GLN A 28 -6.37 -12.92 9.33
CA GLN A 28 -5.75 -14.00 10.09
C GLN A 28 -4.25 -13.76 10.28
N CYS A 29 -3.55 -13.13 9.32
CA CYS A 29 -2.17 -12.70 9.50
C CYS A 29 -2.03 -11.68 10.63
N ILE A 30 -2.96 -10.73 10.74
CA ILE A 30 -2.98 -9.72 11.82
C ILE A 30 -3.08 -10.42 13.18
N ARG A 31 -3.97 -11.41 13.30
CA ARG A 31 -4.15 -12.18 14.53
C ARG A 31 -2.88 -12.95 14.90
N VAL A 32 -2.33 -13.72 13.96
CA VAL A 32 -1.13 -14.55 14.19
C VAL A 32 0.06 -13.68 14.58
N VAL A 33 0.35 -12.64 13.80
CA VAL A 33 1.43 -11.69 14.11
C VAL A 33 1.21 -11.04 15.48
N GLY A 34 -0.01 -10.63 15.81
CA GLY A 34 -0.31 -10.05 17.12
C GLY A 34 -0.13 -11.03 18.29
N GLU A 35 -0.44 -12.31 18.10
CA GLU A 35 -0.22 -13.37 19.08
C GLU A 35 1.28 -13.66 19.26
N ASP A 36 2.02 -13.81 18.17
CA ASP A 36 3.46 -14.07 18.18
C ASP A 36 4.23 -12.94 18.87
N LEU A 37 3.89 -11.69 18.56
CA LEU A 37 4.51 -10.52 19.19
C LEU A 37 4.26 -10.48 20.70
N ARG A 38 3.03 -10.78 21.16
CA ARG A 38 2.72 -10.84 22.60
C ARG A 38 3.39 -12.00 23.29
N ALA A 39 3.51 -13.16 22.63
CA ALA A 39 4.18 -14.34 23.17
C ALA A 39 5.68 -14.09 23.41
N LEU A 40 6.28 -13.20 22.62
CA LEU A 40 7.66 -12.71 22.80
C LEU A 40 7.79 -11.64 23.89
N GLY A 41 6.72 -11.36 24.64
CA GLY A 41 6.71 -10.36 25.71
C GLY A 41 6.62 -8.92 25.21
N LEU A 42 6.34 -8.69 23.93
CA LEU A 42 6.17 -7.32 23.41
C LEU A 42 4.77 -6.81 23.70
N ARG A 43 4.68 -5.55 24.11
CA ARG A 43 3.42 -4.83 24.24
C ARG A 43 2.99 -4.34 22.86
N VAL A 44 1.99 -5.00 22.30
CA VAL A 44 1.44 -4.67 20.98
C VAL A 44 0.41 -3.56 21.11
N HIS A 45 0.68 -2.40 20.48
CA HIS A 45 -0.26 -1.26 20.44
C HIS A 45 -1.21 -1.35 19.25
N ARG A 46 -0.67 -1.73 18.08
CA ARG A 46 -1.40 -1.82 16.83
C ARG A 46 -0.79 -2.87 15.93
N VAL A 47 -1.64 -3.63 15.23
CA VAL A 47 -1.22 -4.50 14.12
C VAL A 47 -2.18 -4.27 12.97
N VAL A 48 -1.63 -3.93 11.81
CA VAL A 48 -2.35 -3.81 10.55
C VAL A 48 -1.62 -4.60 9.48
N LEU A 49 -2.20 -4.74 8.30
CA LEU A 49 -1.52 -5.41 7.19
C LEU A 49 -0.19 -4.68 6.90
N GLY A 50 0.91 -5.41 7.05
CA GLY A 50 2.25 -4.93 6.75
C GLY A 50 2.96 -4.18 7.89
N GLU A 51 2.25 -3.78 8.95
CA GLU A 51 2.84 -2.97 10.03
C GLU A 51 2.38 -3.42 11.42
N ALA A 52 3.31 -3.40 12.38
CA ALA A 52 3.00 -3.57 13.79
C ALA A 52 3.74 -2.54 14.64
N ASP A 53 3.02 -1.84 15.52
CA ASP A 53 3.59 -0.91 16.49
C ASP A 53 3.69 -1.64 17.84
N VAL A 54 4.91 -1.80 18.35
CA VAL A 54 5.20 -2.57 19.57
C VAL A 54 6.12 -1.81 20.52
N SER A 55 6.01 -2.02 21.82
CA SER A 55 6.98 -1.53 22.80
C SER A 55 7.43 -2.65 23.72
N VAL A 56 8.63 -2.55 24.28
CA VAL A 56 9.11 -3.49 25.29
C VAL A 56 8.61 -3.04 26.67
N PRO A 57 8.00 -3.92 27.49
CA PRO A 57 7.43 -3.55 28.79
C PRO A 57 8.39 -2.89 29.79
N ASP A 58 9.71 -3.03 29.63
CA ASP A 58 10.71 -2.52 30.57
C ASP A 58 11.79 -1.63 29.93
N GLY A 59 11.59 -1.18 28.67
CA GLY A 59 12.59 -0.39 27.95
C GLY A 59 13.88 -1.14 27.58
N ALA A 60 13.94 -2.46 27.83
CA ALA A 60 14.99 -3.34 27.30
C ALA A 60 14.92 -3.43 25.78
N GLU A 61 16.02 -3.81 25.12
CA GLU A 61 15.99 -4.06 23.67
C GLU A 61 15.20 -5.36 23.38
N PRO A 62 14.30 -5.35 22.36
CA PRO A 62 13.65 -6.56 21.92
C PRO A 62 14.66 -7.63 21.50
N ASP A 63 14.39 -8.91 21.81
CA ASP A 63 15.12 -10.00 21.17
C ASP A 63 14.67 -10.12 19.70
N TRP A 64 15.33 -9.34 18.85
CA TRP A 64 15.12 -9.34 17.42
C TRP A 64 15.40 -10.72 16.79
N GLY A 65 16.27 -11.54 17.39
CA GLY A 65 16.58 -12.88 16.90
C GLY A 65 15.38 -13.83 17.07
N ALA A 66 14.83 -13.87 18.28
CA ALA A 66 13.62 -14.64 18.58
C ALA A 66 12.40 -14.15 17.77
N LEU A 67 12.28 -12.83 17.58
CA LEU A 67 11.21 -12.24 16.77
C LEU A 67 11.28 -12.69 15.30
N ARG A 68 12.46 -12.64 14.68
CA ARG A 68 12.65 -13.13 13.31
C ARG A 68 12.28 -14.60 13.19
N ALA A 69 12.74 -15.43 14.12
CA ALA A 69 12.48 -16.87 14.09
C ALA A 69 10.97 -17.18 14.22
N SER A 70 10.28 -16.48 15.12
CA SER A 70 8.83 -16.62 15.31
C SER A 70 8.05 -16.20 14.06
N LEU A 71 8.33 -15.02 13.51
CA LEU A 71 7.68 -14.52 12.30
C LEU A 71 7.97 -15.43 11.09
N ALA A 72 9.21 -15.89 10.93
CA ALA A 72 9.60 -16.80 9.84
C ALA A 72 8.89 -18.15 9.94
N ALA A 73 8.72 -18.69 11.16
CA ALA A 73 7.98 -19.93 11.39
C ALA A 73 6.50 -19.81 10.96
N ALA A 74 5.93 -18.61 11.09
CA ALA A 74 4.58 -18.29 10.63
C ALA A 74 4.51 -17.84 9.15
N GLY A 75 5.62 -17.83 8.42
CA GLY A 75 5.70 -17.46 6.99
C GLY A 75 5.86 -15.96 6.71
N PHE A 76 6.09 -15.16 7.74
CA PHE A 76 6.31 -13.72 7.65
C PHE A 76 7.81 -13.37 7.67
N ALA A 77 8.15 -12.19 7.15
CA ALA A 77 9.54 -11.70 7.21
C ALA A 77 9.57 -10.28 7.77
N LEU A 78 10.39 -10.07 8.80
CA LEU A 78 10.68 -8.74 9.31
C LEU A 78 11.58 -8.01 8.32
N LEU A 79 11.15 -6.85 7.84
CA LEU A 79 11.96 -6.00 6.98
C LEU A 79 12.91 -5.18 7.84
N GLU A 80 14.20 -5.47 7.72
CA GLU A 80 15.25 -4.82 8.51
C GLU A 80 16.23 -4.03 7.66
N ASP A 81 16.36 -4.39 6.39
CA ASP A 81 17.13 -3.61 5.43
C ASP A 81 16.46 -2.23 5.28
N PRO A 82 17.12 -1.13 5.68
CA PRO A 82 16.54 0.21 5.61
C PRO A 82 16.12 0.58 4.19
N ARG A 83 16.79 0.00 3.18
CA ARG A 83 16.44 0.17 1.77
C ARG A 83 15.11 -0.53 1.44
N ALA A 84 14.93 -1.79 1.82
CA ALA A 84 13.66 -2.49 1.65
C ALA A 84 12.50 -1.82 2.41
N GLN A 85 12.74 -1.36 3.64
CA GLN A 85 11.76 -0.58 4.40
C GLN A 85 11.36 0.71 3.67
N LEU A 86 12.32 1.41 3.06
CA LEU A 86 12.04 2.62 2.31
C LEU A 86 11.19 2.34 1.06
N VAL A 87 11.46 1.23 0.37
CA VAL A 87 10.65 0.81 -0.79
C VAL A 87 9.21 0.52 -0.39
N GLU A 88 8.98 -0.20 0.71
CA GLU A 88 7.62 -0.44 1.20
C GLU A 88 6.93 0.86 1.62
N ARG A 89 7.63 1.78 2.28
CA ARG A 89 7.08 3.11 2.61
C ARG A 89 6.68 3.90 1.35
N ILE A 90 7.47 3.84 0.27
CA ILE A 90 7.10 4.45 -1.03
C ILE A 90 5.78 3.85 -1.52
N LYS A 91 5.64 2.51 -1.54
CA LYS A 91 4.41 1.84 -2.00
C LYS A 91 3.20 2.27 -1.18
N THR A 92 3.31 2.23 0.15
CA THR A 92 2.23 2.62 1.07
C THR A 92 1.78 4.05 0.83
N LEU A 93 2.71 5.00 0.73
CA LEU A 93 2.39 6.40 0.45
C LEU A 93 1.68 6.59 -0.91
N LEU A 94 2.14 5.91 -1.96
CA LEU A 94 1.53 6.01 -3.29
C LEU A 94 0.13 5.42 -3.33
N VAL A 95 -0.07 4.22 -2.78
CA VAL A 95 -1.39 3.58 -2.72
C VAL A 95 -2.36 4.44 -1.91
N THR A 96 -1.90 4.95 -0.76
CA THR A 96 -2.72 5.83 0.08
C THR A 96 -3.15 7.08 -0.67
N LEU A 97 -2.22 7.76 -1.36
CA LEU A 97 -2.52 8.97 -2.12
C LEU A 97 -3.48 8.72 -3.29
N ILE A 98 -3.43 7.55 -3.92
CA ILE A 98 -4.34 7.16 -5.01
C ILE A 98 -5.76 6.88 -4.51
N HIS A 99 -5.90 6.20 -3.37
CA HIS A 99 -7.20 5.83 -2.82
C HIS A 99 -7.87 6.97 -2.05
N TYR A 100 -7.07 7.80 -1.39
CA TYR A 100 -7.53 8.89 -0.51
C TYR A 100 -6.78 10.20 -0.85
N PRO A 101 -6.97 10.75 -2.06
CA PRO A 101 -6.34 12.00 -2.43
C PRO A 101 -6.86 13.14 -1.53
N PRO A 102 -5.98 14.05 -1.07
CA PRO A 102 -6.40 15.17 -0.25
C PRO A 102 -7.39 16.06 -1.01
N PRO A 103 -8.40 16.62 -0.33
CA PRO A 103 -9.41 17.46 -0.98
C PRO A 103 -8.77 18.74 -1.56
N GLY A 104 -9.07 19.05 -2.82
CA GLY A 104 -8.65 20.28 -3.47
C GLY A 104 -8.41 20.12 -4.99
N PRO A 105 -8.29 21.24 -5.74
CA PRO A 105 -8.18 21.24 -7.19
C PRO A 105 -6.77 20.93 -7.72
N ARG A 106 -5.86 20.39 -6.89
CA ARG A 106 -4.45 20.23 -7.28
C ARG A 106 -4.23 18.95 -8.07
N LEU A 107 -3.47 19.07 -9.17
CA LEU A 107 -2.84 17.93 -9.82
C LEU A 107 -1.92 17.24 -8.81
N LEU A 108 -2.11 15.92 -8.64
CA LEU A 108 -1.32 15.11 -7.70
C LEU A 108 0.14 15.06 -8.17
N ASN A 109 1.03 15.67 -7.40
CA ASN A 109 2.48 15.60 -7.64
C ASN A 109 3.10 14.52 -6.76
N TYR A 110 3.20 13.30 -7.31
CA TYR A 110 3.74 12.14 -6.58
C TYR A 110 5.20 12.31 -6.17
N SER A 111 6.03 12.94 -7.01
CA SER A 111 7.45 13.13 -6.67
C SER A 111 7.63 14.08 -5.50
N ALA A 112 6.93 15.22 -5.50
CA ALA A 112 6.99 16.17 -4.40
C ALA A 112 6.45 15.55 -3.09
N TYR A 113 5.33 14.83 -3.18
CA TYR A 113 4.74 14.14 -2.04
C TYR A 113 5.70 13.12 -1.40
N LEU A 114 6.36 12.30 -2.22
CA LEU A 114 7.34 11.33 -1.73
C LEU A 114 8.56 12.00 -1.08
N VAL A 115 9.11 13.06 -1.70
CA VAL A 115 10.25 13.79 -1.15
C VAL A 115 9.92 14.41 0.21
N GLU A 116 8.73 15.02 0.33
CA GLU A 116 8.24 15.64 1.56
C GLU A 116 8.06 14.61 2.70
N HIS A 117 7.51 13.44 2.42
CA HIS A 117 7.18 12.44 3.45
C HIS A 117 8.32 11.48 3.80
N LEU A 118 9.33 11.38 2.94
CA LEU A 118 10.47 10.48 3.13
C LEU A 118 11.78 11.21 3.41
N GLU A 119 11.82 12.53 3.28
CA GLU A 119 13.00 13.38 3.51
C GLU A 119 14.23 12.94 2.69
N ARG A 120 13.99 12.47 1.46
CA ARG A 120 15.02 12.00 0.52
C ARG A 120 14.75 12.54 -0.88
N ASP A 121 15.80 12.70 -1.67
CA ASP A 121 15.68 13.15 -3.04
C ASP A 121 14.96 12.11 -3.91
N TYR A 122 14.19 12.59 -4.90
CA TYR A 122 13.39 11.72 -5.75
C TYR A 122 14.24 10.79 -6.62
N HIS A 123 15.46 11.20 -6.99
CA HIS A 123 16.36 10.40 -7.82
C HIS A 123 16.78 9.12 -7.08
N TYR A 124 17.21 9.25 -5.82
CA TYR A 124 17.51 8.13 -4.95
C TYR A 124 16.30 7.22 -4.75
N LEU A 125 15.13 7.79 -4.43
CA LEU A 125 13.89 7.02 -4.23
C LEU A 125 13.51 6.22 -5.49
N SER A 126 13.57 6.85 -6.67
CA SER A 126 13.24 6.22 -7.96
C SER A 126 14.22 5.10 -8.32
N HIS A 127 15.52 5.32 -8.14
CA HIS A 127 16.54 4.32 -8.42
C HIS A 127 16.41 3.12 -7.47
N LEU A 128 16.25 3.39 -6.17
CA LEU A 128 16.08 2.34 -5.16
C LEU A 128 14.83 1.49 -5.44
N PHE A 129 13.70 2.14 -5.71
CA PHE A 129 12.45 1.46 -6.00
C PHE A 129 12.58 0.58 -7.24
N SER A 130 13.16 1.11 -8.33
CA SER A 130 13.32 0.37 -9.58
C SER A 130 14.25 -0.83 -9.43
N ALA A 131 15.33 -0.68 -8.66
CA ALA A 131 16.26 -1.77 -8.36
C ALA A 131 15.61 -2.89 -7.53
N SER A 132 14.71 -2.54 -6.61
CA SER A 132 14.01 -3.51 -5.74
C SER A 132 12.83 -4.19 -6.42
N GLU A 133 12.00 -3.43 -7.14
CA GLU A 133 10.71 -3.91 -7.67
C GLU A 133 10.77 -4.36 -9.13
N GLY A 134 11.88 -4.11 -9.82
CA GLY A 134 12.02 -4.38 -11.25
C GLY A 134 11.12 -3.50 -12.14
N LEU A 135 10.51 -2.45 -11.59
CA LEU A 135 9.67 -1.49 -12.31
C LEU A 135 9.80 -0.09 -11.71
N THR A 136 9.55 0.94 -12.53
CA THR A 136 9.65 2.34 -12.10
C THR A 136 8.47 2.76 -11.23
N ILE A 137 8.68 3.76 -10.35
CA ILE A 137 7.62 4.37 -9.55
C ILE A 137 6.44 4.81 -10.43
N GLU A 138 6.71 5.40 -11.60
CA GLU A 138 5.66 5.80 -12.54
C GLU A 138 4.82 4.60 -13.01
N LYS A 139 5.45 3.50 -13.42
CA LYS A 139 4.74 2.28 -13.82
C LYS A 139 3.94 1.68 -12.66
N PHE A 140 4.46 1.76 -11.43
CA PHE A 140 3.73 1.35 -10.24
C PHE A 140 2.46 2.19 -10.06
N ILE A 141 2.57 3.53 -10.10
CA ILE A 141 1.44 4.46 -9.99
C ILE A 141 0.38 4.14 -11.04
N ILE A 142 0.78 3.92 -12.29
CA ILE A 142 -0.14 3.61 -13.38
C ILE A 142 -0.92 2.31 -13.08
N ARG A 143 -0.23 1.26 -12.62
CA ARG A 143 -0.88 0.00 -12.24
C ARG A 143 -1.90 0.19 -11.12
N GLN A 144 -1.51 0.90 -10.05
CA GLN A 144 -2.40 1.16 -8.92
C GLN A 144 -3.61 2.02 -9.31
N LYS A 145 -3.42 3.06 -10.15
CA LYS A 145 -4.53 3.84 -10.70
C LYS A 145 -5.48 3.00 -11.54
N VAL A 146 -4.96 2.05 -12.32
CA VAL A 146 -5.79 1.15 -13.13
C VAL A 146 -6.59 0.19 -12.25
N GLU A 147 -6.00 -0.39 -11.20
CA GLU A 147 -6.76 -1.20 -10.23
C GLU A 147 -7.85 -0.37 -9.56
N ARG A 148 -7.53 0.84 -9.10
CA ARG A 148 -8.52 1.76 -8.52
C ARG A 148 -9.63 2.13 -9.52
N ALA A 149 -9.29 2.36 -10.78
CA ALA A 149 -10.28 2.62 -11.83
C ALA A 149 -11.24 1.44 -12.03
N LYS A 150 -10.74 0.19 -11.98
CA LYS A 150 -11.61 -1.00 -12.07
C LYS A 150 -12.61 -1.04 -10.93
N GLU A 151 -12.18 -0.75 -9.70
CA GLU A 151 -13.08 -0.68 -8.54
C GLU A 151 -14.16 0.38 -8.74
N LEU A 152 -13.78 1.61 -9.10
CA LEU A 152 -14.70 2.73 -9.31
C LEU A 152 -15.71 2.45 -10.43
N ILE A 153 -15.27 1.84 -11.53
CA ILE A 153 -16.14 1.42 -12.63
C ILE A 153 -17.07 0.29 -12.20
N GLY A 154 -16.57 -0.64 -11.39
CA GLY A 154 -17.33 -1.78 -10.87
C GLY A 154 -18.49 -1.36 -9.96
N TYR A 155 -18.34 -0.27 -9.20
CA TYR A 155 -19.45 0.31 -8.43
C TYR A 155 -20.54 0.93 -9.32
N GLY A 156 -20.17 1.40 -10.52
CA GLY A 156 -21.14 1.90 -11.52
C GLY A 156 -21.74 3.28 -11.21
N GLU A 157 -21.24 3.98 -10.17
CA GLU A 157 -21.75 5.28 -9.73
C GLU A 157 -21.12 6.47 -10.46
N LEU A 158 -19.95 6.27 -11.08
CA LEU A 158 -19.16 7.32 -11.71
C LEU A 158 -19.05 7.12 -13.22
N SER A 159 -19.11 8.21 -13.98
CA SER A 159 -18.73 8.25 -15.38
C SER A 159 -17.21 8.09 -15.55
N ILE A 160 -16.76 7.63 -16.72
CA ILE A 160 -15.32 7.50 -17.01
C ILE A 160 -14.59 8.86 -16.90
N ALA A 161 -15.30 9.97 -17.13
CA ALA A 161 -14.73 11.30 -16.95
C ALA A 161 -14.50 11.66 -15.48
N GLU A 162 -15.44 11.33 -14.60
CA GLU A 162 -15.30 11.51 -13.15
C GLU A 162 -14.20 10.61 -12.59
N VAL A 163 -14.13 9.34 -13.03
CA VAL A 163 -13.05 8.42 -12.65
C VAL A 163 -11.68 8.98 -13.08
N ALA A 164 -11.57 9.51 -14.30
CA ALA A 164 -10.34 10.12 -14.78
C ALA A 164 -9.95 11.33 -13.93
N GLN A 165 -10.89 12.21 -13.62
CA GLN A 165 -10.65 13.40 -12.80
C GLN A 165 -10.25 13.03 -11.37
N GLN A 166 -10.92 12.07 -10.73
CA GLN A 166 -10.63 11.60 -9.38
C GLN A 166 -9.23 10.97 -9.28
N LEU A 167 -8.78 10.29 -10.32
CA LEU A 167 -7.43 9.71 -10.40
C LEU A 167 -6.36 10.70 -10.91
N GLY A 168 -6.73 11.97 -11.09
CA GLY A 168 -5.82 13.04 -11.50
C GLY A 168 -5.31 12.91 -12.94
N TYR A 169 -6.09 12.30 -13.83
CA TYR A 169 -5.81 12.33 -15.27
C TYR A 169 -6.27 13.64 -15.89
N SER A 170 -5.46 14.17 -16.82
CA SER A 170 -5.78 15.40 -17.56
C SER A 170 -6.99 15.25 -18.51
N SER A 171 -7.34 14.02 -18.88
CA SER A 171 -8.51 13.75 -19.72
C SER A 171 -8.96 12.28 -19.60
N PRO A 172 -10.23 11.98 -19.91
CA PRO A 172 -10.73 10.60 -19.99
C PRO A 172 -9.99 9.76 -21.05
N ALA A 173 -9.52 10.42 -22.12
CA ALA A 173 -8.72 9.79 -23.16
C ALA A 173 -7.34 9.35 -22.65
N HIS A 174 -6.72 10.12 -21.74
CA HIS A 174 -5.46 9.74 -21.11
C HIS A 174 -5.62 8.50 -20.23
N LEU A 175 -6.65 8.49 -19.36
CA LEU A 175 -7.01 7.30 -18.59
C LEU A 175 -7.22 6.10 -19.53
N SER A 176 -8.01 6.25 -20.59
CA SER A 176 -8.36 5.15 -21.50
C SER A 176 -7.13 4.52 -22.17
N ARG A 177 -6.15 5.33 -22.59
CA ARG A 177 -4.91 4.82 -23.18
C ARG A 177 -4.10 3.99 -22.18
N GLN A 178 -3.88 4.50 -20.97
CA GLN A 178 -3.12 3.78 -19.95
C GLN A 178 -3.86 2.53 -19.46
N PHE A 179 -5.17 2.63 -19.26
CA PHE A 179 -6.00 1.51 -18.85
C PHE A 179 -5.93 0.37 -19.87
N ARG A 180 -5.97 0.68 -21.18
CA ARG A 180 -5.78 -0.30 -22.25
C ARG A 180 -4.38 -0.89 -22.29
N GLN A 181 -3.35 -0.08 -22.06
CA GLN A 181 -1.98 -0.57 -21.99
C GLN A 181 -1.77 -1.59 -20.87
N VAL A 182 -2.44 -1.40 -19.72
CA VAL A 182 -2.31 -2.30 -18.57
C VAL A 182 -3.25 -3.51 -18.65
N THR A 183 -4.49 -3.33 -19.10
CA THR A 183 -5.54 -4.37 -19.02
C THR A 183 -5.86 -5.06 -20.35
N GLY A 184 -5.46 -4.47 -21.48
CA GLY A 184 -5.88 -4.87 -22.82
C GLY A 184 -7.26 -4.33 -23.25
N LEU A 185 -8.02 -3.72 -22.33
CA LEU A 185 -9.36 -3.19 -22.56
C LEU A 185 -9.41 -1.69 -22.25
N THR A 186 -10.37 -0.97 -22.78
CA THR A 186 -10.69 0.40 -22.36
C THR A 186 -11.62 0.40 -21.14
N PRO A 187 -11.68 1.50 -20.36
CA PRO A 187 -12.62 1.62 -19.23
C PRO A 187 -14.08 1.36 -19.65
N THR A 188 -14.49 1.86 -20.82
CA THR A 188 -15.83 1.67 -21.37
C THR A 188 -16.10 0.23 -21.79
N GLU A 189 -15.12 -0.47 -22.35
CA GLU A 189 -15.24 -1.90 -22.64
C GLU A 189 -15.40 -2.72 -21.36
N LEU A 190 -14.64 -2.39 -20.30
CA LEU A 190 -14.81 -3.03 -18.99
C LEU A 190 -16.19 -2.78 -18.40
N GLN A 191 -16.69 -1.54 -18.46
CA GLN A 191 -18.02 -1.17 -17.96
C GLN A 191 -19.13 -1.98 -18.63
N LYS A 192 -19.02 -2.25 -19.94
CA LYS A 192 -20.00 -3.05 -20.70
C LYS A 192 -20.00 -4.53 -20.34
N LEU A 193 -18.88 -5.07 -19.84
CA LEU A 193 -18.79 -6.47 -19.42
C LEU A 193 -19.55 -6.75 -18.11
N GLY A 194 -19.91 -5.70 -17.36
CA GLY A 194 -20.63 -5.78 -16.10
C GLY A 194 -19.80 -6.38 -14.95
N PRO A 195 -20.26 -6.27 -13.69
CA PRO A 195 -19.54 -6.76 -12.51
C PRO A 195 -19.36 -8.30 -12.47
N ALA A 196 -20.07 -9.05 -13.32
CA ALA A 196 -20.04 -10.51 -13.34
C ALA A 196 -18.75 -11.10 -13.96
N SER A 197 -17.95 -10.32 -14.70
CA SER A 197 -16.75 -10.84 -15.39
C SER A 197 -15.43 -10.65 -14.62
N SER A 198 -15.39 -9.80 -13.58
CA SER A 198 -14.17 -9.57 -12.78
C SER A 198 -14.00 -10.56 -11.61
N VAL A 199 -15.04 -11.33 -11.28
CA VAL A 199 -15.11 -12.20 -10.09
C VAL A 199 -14.32 -13.52 -10.22
N ARG A 200 -13.71 -13.86 -11.37
CA ARG A 200 -13.00 -15.15 -11.52
C ARG A 200 -11.70 -15.11 -12.32
N ARG A 201 -10.82 -14.14 -12.07
CA ARG A 201 -9.39 -14.46 -12.18
C ARG A 201 -8.91 -14.82 -10.79
N SER A 202 -9.02 -16.13 -10.51
CA SER A 202 -8.52 -16.78 -9.32
C SER A 202 -7.11 -16.31 -9.00
N LEU A 203 -6.81 -16.22 -7.71
CA LEU A 203 -5.52 -15.94 -7.09
C LEU A 203 -4.41 -16.93 -7.54
N ASP A 204 -4.77 -17.98 -8.28
CA ASP A 204 -3.88 -19.06 -8.75
C ASP A 204 -2.98 -18.69 -9.94
N ALA A 205 -3.09 -17.49 -10.53
CA ALA A 205 -2.31 -17.11 -11.72
C ALA A 205 -0.94 -16.44 -11.40
N LEU A 206 -0.49 -16.44 -10.14
CA LEU A 206 0.78 -15.81 -9.73
C LEU A 206 1.62 -16.68 -8.76
N ILE A 207 1.60 -18.00 -8.92
CA ILE A 207 2.64 -18.88 -8.36
C ILE A 207 3.68 -19.19 -9.43
#